data_AF-A0A920PPT6-F1
#
_entry.id   AF-A0A920PPT6-F1
#
_cell.length_a   1.000
_cell.length_b   1.000
_cell.length_c   1.000
_cell.angle_alpha   90.00
_cell.angle_beta   90.00
_cell.angle_gamma   90.00
#
_symmetry.space_group_name_H-M   'P 1'
#
loop_
_entity.id
_entity.type
_entity.pdbx_description
1 polymer ?
#
loop_
_entity_poly.entity_id
_entity_poly.type
_entity_poly.pdbx_seq_one_letter_code
_entity_poly.pdbx_strand_id
1 'polypeptide(L)'
;MKQPCGAYCREGKKRALALPNRGPLRFTENGDLHPEIIEAWSEYGFYVLEGVIEAKELDDIEQDLTNILDRLPVENGSPVDASGRPALGAGCKGPNLFWSKPLGDPFGGTHEAAGRHPVQDV
;
A
#
# COMPACT_ATOMS: atom_id res chain seq x y z
N MET A 1 -12.61 -17.11 29.13
CA MET A 1 -13.14 -17.69 27.88
C MET A 1 -12.62 -16.84 26.71
N LYS A 2 -11.67 -17.34 25.91
CA LYS A 2 -11.09 -16.57 24.78
C LYS A 2 -12.10 -16.53 23.63
N GLN A 3 -12.44 -15.36 23.12
CA GLN A 3 -13.26 -15.24 21.91
C GLN A 3 -12.49 -15.85 20.72
N PRO A 4 -13.14 -16.65 19.84
CA PRO A 4 -12.49 -17.13 18.63
C PRO A 4 -12.12 -15.94 17.74
N CYS A 5 -10.91 -15.96 17.16
CA CYS A 5 -10.33 -14.87 16.35
C CYS A 5 -11.33 -14.28 15.33
N GLY A 6 -12.10 -15.14 14.65
CA GLY A 6 -13.11 -14.69 13.68
C GLY A 6 -14.26 -13.86 14.28
N ALA A 7 -14.72 -14.17 15.49
CA ALA A 7 -15.76 -13.37 16.16
C ALA A 7 -15.20 -12.01 16.60
N TYR A 8 -13.98 -12.00 17.14
CA TYR A 8 -13.26 -10.79 17.51
C TYR A 8 -13.04 -9.86 16.30
N CYS A 9 -12.57 -10.39 15.16
CA CYS A 9 -12.36 -9.60 13.94
C CYS A 9 -13.67 -9.01 13.39
N ARG A 10 -14.78 -9.78 13.39
CA ARG A 10 -16.08 -9.28 12.93
C ARG A 10 -16.60 -8.16 13.82
N GLU A 11 -16.49 -8.32 15.14
CA GLU A 11 -16.92 -7.28 16.08
C GLU A 11 -16.02 -6.04 16.02
N GLY A 12 -14.71 -6.25 15.84
CA GLY A 12 -13.76 -5.18 15.54
C GLY A 12 -14.13 -4.40 14.28
N LYS A 13 -14.48 -5.10 13.18
CA LYS A 13 -14.92 -4.46 11.93
C LYS A 13 -16.20 -3.64 12.14
N LYS A 14 -17.19 -4.16 12.87
CA LYS A 14 -18.42 -3.40 13.17
C LYS A 14 -18.13 -2.12 13.93
N ARG A 15 -17.31 -2.20 14.99
CA ARG A 15 -16.90 -1.02 15.76
C ARG A 15 -16.11 -0.01 14.92
N ALA A 16 -15.18 -0.47 14.10
CA ALA A 16 -14.39 0.40 13.21
C ALA A 16 -15.24 1.11 12.14
N LEU A 17 -16.26 0.43 11.59
CA LEU A 17 -17.18 1.03 10.62
C LEU A 17 -18.16 2.03 11.25
N ALA A 18 -18.42 1.91 12.56
CA ALA A 18 -19.30 2.82 13.29
C ALA A 18 -18.61 4.12 13.76
N LEU A 19 -17.28 4.21 13.66
CA LEU A 19 -16.54 5.42 14.03
C LEU A 19 -16.88 6.58 13.08
N PRO A 20 -17.11 7.80 13.59
CA PRO A 20 -17.37 8.99 12.77
C PRO A 20 -16.07 9.58 12.20
N ASN A 21 -15.23 8.74 11.61
CA ASN A 21 -13.91 9.11 11.10
C ASN A 21 -13.76 8.80 9.61
N ARG A 22 -14.85 8.94 8.85
CA ARG A 22 -14.90 8.66 7.41
C ARG A 22 -15.77 9.66 6.66
N GLY A 23 -15.40 9.95 5.41
CA GLY A 23 -16.17 10.83 4.54
C GLY A 23 -15.33 11.46 3.43
N PRO A 24 -15.93 12.34 2.60
CA PRO A 24 -15.22 12.97 1.49
C PRO A 24 -14.14 13.94 1.97
N LEU A 25 -13.15 14.16 1.12
CA LEU A 25 -12.17 15.22 1.31
C LEU A 25 -12.88 16.59 1.25
N ARG A 26 -12.73 17.40 2.29
CA ARG A 26 -13.37 18.72 2.43
C ARG A 26 -12.35 19.76 2.84
N PHE A 27 -12.49 20.95 2.28
CA PHE A 27 -11.68 22.12 2.61
C PHE A 27 -12.58 23.27 3.08
N THR A 28 -12.01 24.16 3.89
CA THR A 28 -12.62 25.44 4.25
C THR A 28 -12.53 26.43 3.09
N GLU A 29 -13.21 27.57 3.19
CA GLU A 29 -13.12 28.65 2.18
C GLU A 29 -11.69 29.18 1.99
N ASN A 30 -10.84 29.06 3.01
CA ASN A 30 -9.44 29.47 2.98
C ASN A 30 -8.52 28.42 2.33
N GLY A 31 -9.04 27.24 1.98
CA GLY A 31 -8.28 26.13 1.42
C GLY A 31 -7.66 25.20 2.48
N ASP A 32 -7.94 25.42 3.77
CA ASP A 32 -7.47 24.53 4.84
C ASP A 32 -8.29 23.24 4.91
N LEU A 33 -7.71 22.15 5.39
CA LEU A 33 -8.45 20.91 5.62
C LEU A 33 -9.58 21.16 6.63
N HIS A 34 -10.79 20.65 6.35
CA HIS A 34 -11.95 20.91 7.19
C HIS A 34 -11.71 20.48 8.65
N PRO A 35 -12.00 21.33 9.66
CA PRO A 35 -11.67 21.06 11.07
C PRO A 35 -12.19 19.71 11.58
N GLU A 36 -13.41 19.31 11.20
CA GLU A 36 -13.98 18.00 11.57
C GLU A 36 -13.11 16.80 11.15
N ILE A 37 -12.37 16.89 10.03
CA ILE A 37 -11.46 15.81 9.60
C ILE A 37 -10.26 15.75 10.55
N ILE A 38 -9.72 16.91 10.94
CA ILE A 38 -8.59 17.03 11.86
C ILE A 38 -9.00 16.57 13.26
N GLU A 39 -10.18 16.97 13.72
CA GLU A 39 -10.73 16.60 15.02
C GLU A 39 -10.96 15.08 15.12
N ALA A 40 -11.61 14.48 14.13
CA ALA A 40 -11.80 13.04 14.08
C ALA A 40 -10.46 12.29 13.95
N TRP A 41 -9.52 12.78 13.14
CA TRP A 41 -8.18 12.20 13.08
C TRP A 41 -7.48 12.24 14.45
N SER A 42 -7.58 13.36 15.17
CA SER A 42 -7.00 13.54 16.50
C SER A 42 -7.64 12.61 17.55
N GLU A 43 -8.97 12.46 17.50
CA GLU A 43 -9.72 11.60 18.44
C GLU A 43 -9.47 10.11 18.20
N TYR A 44 -9.50 9.66 16.94
CA TYR A 44 -9.47 8.24 16.58
C TYR A 44 -8.09 7.76 16.12
N GLY A 45 -7.12 8.66 15.93
CA GLY A 45 -5.77 8.39 15.42
C GLY A 45 -5.68 8.21 13.90
N PHE A 46 -6.80 8.19 13.19
CA PHE A 46 -6.86 8.11 11.73
C PHE A 46 -8.22 8.60 11.19
N TYR A 47 -8.25 8.95 9.90
CA TYR A 47 -9.47 9.29 9.16
C TYR A 47 -9.45 8.60 7.79
N VAL A 48 -10.60 8.09 7.35
CA VAL A 48 -10.77 7.41 6.05
C VAL A 48 -11.42 8.37 5.07
N LEU A 49 -10.65 8.83 4.08
CA LEU A 49 -11.19 9.63 3.00
C LEU A 49 -11.90 8.73 1.98
N GLU A 50 -13.14 9.05 1.67
CA GLU A 50 -13.98 8.32 0.73
C GLU A 50 -14.14 9.13 -0.57
N GLY A 51 -14.17 8.45 -1.72
CA GLY A 51 -14.39 9.10 -3.01
C GLY A 51 -13.24 10.02 -3.47
N VAL A 52 -12.01 9.78 -3.00
CA VAL A 52 -10.82 10.55 -3.43
C VAL A 52 -10.39 10.18 -4.84
N ILE A 53 -10.48 8.89 -5.18
CA ILE A 53 -10.10 8.34 -6.47
C ILE A 53 -11.39 8.05 -7.24
N GLU A 54 -11.46 8.52 -8.48
CA GLU A 54 -12.61 8.25 -9.35
C GLU A 54 -12.64 6.77 -9.76
N ALA A 55 -13.82 6.22 -10.03
CA ALA A 55 -13.93 4.80 -10.42
C ALA A 55 -13.07 4.43 -11.63
N LYS A 56 -12.98 5.34 -12.62
CA LYS A 56 -12.12 5.14 -13.79
C LYS A 56 -10.63 5.10 -13.43
N GLU A 57 -10.18 6.04 -12.59
CA GLU A 57 -8.78 6.07 -12.15
C GLU A 57 -8.44 4.82 -11.33
N LEU A 58 -9.37 4.36 -10.49
CA LEU A 58 -9.22 3.11 -9.74
C LEU A 58 -9.09 1.92 -10.70
N ASP A 59 -9.97 1.81 -11.70
CA ASP A 59 -9.91 0.74 -12.71
C ASP A 59 -8.57 0.74 -13.48
N ASP A 60 -8.06 1.92 -13.81
CA ASP A 60 -6.77 2.07 -14.50
C ASP A 60 -5.61 1.58 -13.59
N ILE A 61 -5.62 1.94 -12.30
CA ILE A 61 -4.62 1.47 -11.31
C ILE A 61 -4.67 -0.05 -11.14
N GLU A 62 -5.87 -0.64 -11.06
CA GLU A 62 -6.05 -2.08 -10.89
C GLU A 62 -5.54 -2.86 -12.10
N GLN A 63 -5.80 -2.37 -13.31
CA GLN A 63 -5.30 -2.96 -14.55
C GLN A 63 -3.77 -2.87 -14.63
N ASP A 64 -3.19 -1.71 -14.32
CA ASP A 64 -1.74 -1.52 -14.35
C ASP A 64 -1.04 -2.41 -13.32
N LEU A 65 -1.58 -2.53 -12.10
CA LEU A 65 -1.05 -3.42 -11.08
C LEU A 65 -1.10 -4.88 -11.55
N THR A 66 -2.23 -5.32 -12.12
CA THR A 66 -2.39 -6.68 -12.64
C THR A 66 -1.37 -6.95 -13.75
N ASN A 67 -1.18 -6.01 -14.66
CA ASN A 67 -0.19 -6.11 -15.73
C ASN A 67 1.25 -6.19 -15.21
N ILE A 68 1.59 -5.44 -14.15
CA ILE A 68 2.89 -5.53 -13.48
C ILE A 68 3.09 -6.94 -12.92
N LEU A 69 2.10 -7.46 -12.18
CA LEU A 69 2.17 -8.78 -11.55
C LEU A 69 2.29 -9.90 -12.58
N ASP A 70 1.51 -9.86 -13.66
CA ASP A 70 1.53 -10.85 -14.75
C ASP A 70 2.84 -10.89 -15.53
N ARG A 71 3.62 -9.81 -15.47
CA ARG A 71 4.89 -9.66 -16.18
C ARG A 71 6.10 -9.79 -15.27
N LEU A 72 5.92 -10.12 -14.00
CA LEU A 72 7.06 -10.38 -13.12
C LEU A 72 7.93 -11.53 -13.69
N PRO A 73 9.26 -11.45 -13.55
CA PRO A 73 10.16 -12.55 -13.88
C PRO A 73 9.73 -13.85 -13.16
N VAL A 74 9.82 -14.98 -13.85
CA VAL A 74 9.47 -16.29 -13.25
C VAL A 74 10.36 -16.64 -12.04
N GLU A 75 11.59 -16.14 -12.04
CA GLU A 75 12.53 -16.24 -10.92
C GLU A 75 13.48 -15.04 -10.91
N ASN A 76 14.24 -14.87 -9.82
CA ASN A 76 15.18 -13.77 -9.67
C ASN A 76 16.21 -13.76 -10.82
N GLY A 77 16.30 -12.64 -11.54
CA GLY A 77 17.21 -12.45 -12.67
C GLY A 77 16.72 -13.03 -13.99
N SER A 78 15.55 -13.68 -14.04
CA SER A 78 15.04 -14.23 -15.29
C SER A 78 14.69 -13.12 -16.29
N PRO A 79 15.08 -13.26 -17.57
CA PRO A 79 14.68 -12.33 -18.62
C PRO A 79 13.23 -12.52 -19.08
N VAL A 80 12.54 -13.58 -18.62
CA VAL A 80 11.20 -13.95 -19.06
C VAL A 80 10.19 -14.08 -17.92
N ASP A 81 8.93 -13.75 -18.23
CA ASP A 81 7.79 -13.93 -17.33
C ASP A 81 7.25 -15.37 -17.38
N ALA A 82 6.23 -15.66 -16.56
CA ALA A 82 5.59 -16.97 -16.51
C ALA A 82 4.93 -17.41 -17.83
N SER A 83 4.66 -16.47 -18.75
CA SER A 83 4.11 -16.73 -20.08
C SER A 83 5.18 -16.85 -21.17
N GLY A 84 6.47 -16.75 -20.81
CA GLY A 84 7.60 -16.80 -21.75
C GLY A 84 7.84 -15.51 -22.54
N ARG A 85 7.16 -14.41 -22.19
CA ARG A 85 7.41 -13.07 -22.77
C ARG A 85 8.58 -12.41 -22.04
N PRO A 86 9.19 -11.35 -22.61
CA PRO A 86 10.16 -10.55 -21.85
C PRO A 86 9.57 -10.02 -20.55
N ALA A 87 10.21 -10.35 -19.44
CA ALA A 87 9.80 -9.94 -18.11
C ALA A 87 9.81 -8.41 -17.96
N LEU A 88 9.02 -7.90 -17.02
CA LEU A 88 9.04 -6.51 -16.63
C LEU A 88 10.46 -6.12 -16.21
N GLY A 89 11.00 -5.08 -16.84
CA GLY A 89 12.36 -4.62 -16.58
C GLY A 89 13.47 -5.41 -17.27
N ALA A 90 13.15 -6.39 -18.14
CA ALA A 90 14.16 -7.10 -18.92
C ALA A 90 14.96 -6.12 -19.81
N GLY A 91 16.29 -6.14 -19.68
CA GLY A 91 17.19 -5.23 -20.40
C GLY A 91 17.26 -3.80 -19.85
N CYS A 92 16.54 -3.48 -18.76
CA CYS A 92 16.70 -2.21 -18.07
C CYS A 92 18.04 -2.16 -17.35
N LYS A 93 18.76 -1.04 -17.49
CA LYS A 93 20.04 -0.79 -16.80
C LYS A 93 19.85 -0.15 -15.42
N GLY A 94 18.69 0.47 -15.19
CA GLY A 94 18.32 1.05 -13.90
C GLY A 94 17.71 0.00 -12.97
N PRO A 95 17.72 0.23 -11.65
CA PRO A 95 17.06 -0.65 -10.69
C PRO A 95 15.56 -0.76 -10.99
N ASN A 96 15.01 -1.97 -10.88
CA ASN A 96 13.61 -2.27 -11.21
C ASN A 96 12.92 -3.04 -10.07
N LEU A 97 12.86 -4.37 -10.16
CA LEU A 97 12.23 -5.27 -9.21
C LEU A 97 13.29 -5.81 -8.24
N PHE A 98 13.04 -5.66 -6.95
CA PHE A 98 13.88 -6.19 -5.90
C PHE A 98 13.23 -7.42 -5.28
N TRP A 99 14.00 -8.50 -5.22
CA TRP A 99 13.61 -9.71 -4.51
C TRP A 99 14.16 -9.62 -3.09
N SER A 100 13.29 -9.73 -2.10
CA SER A 100 13.71 -9.84 -0.70
C SER A 100 13.34 -11.21 -0.15
N LYS A 101 14.07 -11.64 0.88
CA LYS A 101 13.64 -12.77 1.71
C LYS A 101 12.33 -12.40 2.40
N PRO A 102 11.45 -13.38 2.68
CA PRO A 102 10.29 -13.14 3.52
C PRO A 102 10.69 -12.47 4.84
N LEU A 103 10.02 -11.36 5.18
CA LEU A 103 10.30 -10.52 6.36
C LEU A 103 11.68 -9.83 6.38
N GLY A 104 12.43 -9.84 5.28
CA GLY A 104 13.66 -9.07 5.16
C GLY A 104 13.44 -7.71 4.50
N ASP A 105 14.08 -6.67 5.01
CA ASP A 105 14.22 -5.38 4.31
C ASP A 105 15.37 -5.46 3.28
N PRO A 106 15.09 -5.35 1.96
CA PRO A 106 16.14 -5.37 0.93
C PRO A 106 17.07 -4.14 1.00
N PHE A 107 16.68 -3.07 1.69
CA PHE A 107 17.47 -1.85 1.84
C PHE A 107 18.05 -1.68 3.25
N GLY A 108 17.68 -2.57 4.19
CA GLY A 108 18.08 -2.48 5.59
C GLY A 108 19.59 -2.64 5.80
N GLY A 109 20.21 -1.73 6.55
CA GLY A 109 21.64 -1.71 6.82
C GLY A 109 22.52 -1.29 5.64
N THR A 110 21.93 -0.83 4.53
CA THR A 110 22.65 -0.37 3.34
C THR A 110 22.79 1.15 3.30
N HIS A 111 23.65 1.67 2.42
CA HIS A 111 23.72 3.10 2.11
C HIS A 111 22.72 3.51 1.01
N GLU A 112 21.89 2.58 0.52
CA GLU A 112 20.85 2.85 -0.46
C GLU A 112 19.74 3.74 0.15
N ALA A 113 18.95 4.39 -0.71
CA ALA A 113 17.94 5.36 -0.29
C ALA A 113 18.47 6.45 0.67
N ALA A 114 19.74 6.85 0.51
CA ALA A 114 20.44 7.81 1.38
C ALA A 114 20.55 7.36 2.86
N GLY A 115 20.66 6.05 3.11
CA GLY A 115 20.87 5.50 4.45
C GLY A 115 19.65 5.60 5.37
N ARG A 116 18.45 5.76 4.80
CA ARG A 116 17.19 5.90 5.55
C ARG A 116 16.77 4.63 6.31
N HIS A 117 17.37 3.49 5.97
CA HIS A 117 17.07 2.18 6.54
C HIS A 117 18.31 1.66 7.31
N PRO A 118 18.61 2.21 8.50
CA PRO A 118 19.88 1.91 9.20
C PRO A 118 19.93 0.51 9.82
N VAL A 119 18.76 -0.14 9.96
CA VAL A 119 18.63 -1.46 10.58
C VAL A 119 18.47 -2.52 9.50
N GLN A 120 19.20 -3.61 9.62
CA GLN A 120 19.02 -4.79 8.79
C GLN A 120 18.14 -5.80 9.53
N ASP A 121 17.05 -6.22 8.91
CA ASP A 121 16.25 -7.35 9.41
C ASP A 121 17.00 -8.67 9.18
N VAL A 122 16.88 -9.61 10.13
CA VAL A 122 17.65 -10.86 10.20
C VAL A 122 17.05 -11.96 9.32
#